data_AF-A0A8S1YQK1-F1
#
_entry.id   AF-A0A8S1YQK1-F1
#
_cell.length_a   1.000
_cell.length_b   1.000
_cell.length_c   1.000
_cell.angle_alpha   90.00
_cell.angle_beta   90.00
_cell.angle_gamma   90.00
#
_symmetry.space_group_name_H-M   'P 1'
#
loop_
_entity.id
_entity.type
_entity.pdbx_description
1 polymer ?
#
loop_
_entity_poly.entity_id
_entity_poly.type
_entity_poly.pdbx_seq_one_letter_code
_entity_poly.pdbx_strand_id
1 'polypeptide(L)'
;MEVVVELQKQIRNNQKSKNQTIQIITISLRNSNFYVEIICTKAVVAADQSENQQIMNALQWFCFQEENIYNLNKNAESVVKSYDQILEGIRKLLKSCLIYIRTDSFKFLYIIQTTASLSKVIFSFHMLKKNRFMKCDLQQEFLDISDELIQNMEIEKNDLIQWKSIFS
;
A
#
# COMPACT_ATOMS: atom_id res chain seq x y z
N MET A 1 4.94 -41.74 -27.55
CA MET A 1 3.62 -41.57 -26.88
C MET A 1 3.78 -41.06 -25.44
N GLU A 2 4.77 -41.55 -24.67
CA GLU A 2 5.04 -41.09 -23.29
C GLU A 2 5.40 -39.60 -23.14
N VAL A 3 6.19 -39.03 -24.05
CA VAL A 3 6.61 -37.61 -23.99
C VAL A 3 5.41 -36.64 -24.01
N VAL A 4 4.35 -36.98 -24.74
CA VAL A 4 3.14 -36.13 -24.84
C VAL A 4 2.33 -36.18 -23.54
N VAL A 5 2.31 -37.33 -22.85
CA VAL A 5 1.61 -37.50 -21.57
C VAL A 5 2.31 -36.71 -20.46
N GLU A 6 3.65 -36.73 -20.44
CA GLU A 6 4.44 -35.99 -19.45
C GLU A 6 4.30 -34.47 -19.61
N LEU A 7 4.31 -33.96 -20.85
CA LEU A 7 4.06 -32.54 -21.16
C LEU A 7 2.65 -32.11 -20.71
N GLN A 8 1.62 -32.92 -20.96
CA GLN A 8 0.25 -32.60 -20.52
C GLN A 8 0.11 -32.57 -18.98
N LYS A 9 0.89 -33.39 -18.27
CA LYS A 9 0.93 -33.42 -16.80
C LYS A 9 1.62 -32.18 -16.24
N GLN A 10 2.73 -31.76 -16.84
CA GLN A 10 3.42 -30.51 -16.50
C GLN A 10 2.56 -29.27 -16.75
N ILE A 11 1.84 -29.20 -17.88
CA ILE A 11 0.90 -28.12 -18.20
C ILE A 11 -0.22 -28.04 -17.15
N ARG A 12 -0.83 -29.17 -16.79
CA ARG A 12 -1.88 -29.23 -15.75
C ARG A 12 -1.38 -28.79 -14.38
N ASN A 13 -0.18 -29.22 -13.98
CA ASN A 13 0.42 -28.81 -12.70
C ASN A 13 0.75 -27.32 -12.68
N ASN A 14 1.28 -26.78 -13.77
CA ASN A 14 1.55 -25.35 -13.90
C ASN A 14 0.27 -24.51 -13.90
N GLN A 15 -0.81 -24.97 -14.53
CA GLN A 15 -2.11 -24.31 -14.47
C GLN A 15 -2.71 -24.32 -13.06
N LYS A 16 -2.62 -25.45 -12.35
CA LYS A 16 -3.11 -25.58 -10.96
C LYS A 16 -2.34 -24.67 -10.00
N SER A 17 -1.02 -24.60 -10.14
CA SER A 17 -0.15 -23.68 -9.39
C SER A 17 -0.51 -22.21 -9.67
N LYS A 18 -0.64 -21.82 -10.94
CA LYS A 18 -1.07 -20.46 -11.33
C LYS A 18 -2.43 -20.09 -10.73
N ASN A 19 -3.41 -21.00 -10.74
CA ASN A 19 -4.74 -20.75 -10.18
C ASN A 19 -4.72 -20.56 -8.66
N GLN A 20 -3.88 -21.31 -7.93
CA GLN A 20 -3.68 -21.12 -6.49
C GLN A 20 -3.02 -19.78 -6.18
N THR A 21 -1.99 -19.40 -6.96
CA THR A 21 -1.35 -18.08 -6.84
C THR A 21 -2.36 -16.96 -7.04
N ILE A 22 -3.21 -17.02 -8.08
CA ILE A 22 -4.26 -16.02 -8.35
C ILE A 22 -5.29 -15.92 -7.20
N GLN A 23 -5.67 -17.03 -6.57
CA GLN A 23 -6.59 -17.03 -5.43
C GLN A 23 -5.99 -16.36 -4.19
N ILE A 24 -4.74 -16.69 -3.83
CA ILE A 24 -4.02 -16.06 -2.71
C ILE A 24 -3.89 -14.55 -2.92
N ILE A 25 -3.55 -14.16 -4.14
CA ILE A 25 -3.48 -12.78 -4.62
C ILE A 25 -4.80 -12.04 -4.41
N THR A 26 -5.92 -12.64 -4.81
CA THR A 26 -7.25 -12.02 -4.73
C THR A 26 -7.70 -11.85 -3.28
N ILE A 27 -7.37 -12.82 -2.42
CA ILE A 27 -7.65 -12.75 -0.97
C ILE A 27 -6.79 -11.65 -0.33
N SER A 28 -5.51 -11.55 -0.71
CA SER A 28 -4.60 -10.51 -0.21
C SER A 28 -5.12 -9.10 -0.55
N LEU A 29 -5.61 -8.89 -1.78
CA LEU A 29 -6.17 -7.59 -2.19
C LEU A 29 -7.47 -7.21 -1.48
N ARG A 30 -8.37 -8.17 -1.21
CA ARG A 30 -9.58 -7.90 -0.42
C ARG A 30 -9.23 -7.49 1.01
N ASN A 31 -8.23 -8.14 1.58
CA ASN A 31 -7.74 -7.82 2.92
C ASN A 31 -7.06 -6.44 2.96
N SER A 32 -6.35 -6.04 1.89
CA SER A 32 -5.76 -4.70 1.76
C SER A 32 -6.79 -3.59 1.98
N ASN A 33 -7.93 -3.63 1.29
CA ASN A 33 -8.98 -2.61 1.45
C ASN A 33 -9.51 -2.53 2.88
N PHE A 34 -9.71 -3.68 3.53
CA PHE A 34 -10.14 -3.74 4.92
C PHE A 34 -9.13 -3.07 5.87
N TYR A 35 -7.83 -3.33 5.68
CA TYR A 35 -6.79 -2.74 6.51
C TYR A 35 -6.56 -1.25 6.23
N VAL A 36 -6.68 -0.80 4.97
CA VAL A 36 -6.70 0.65 4.66
C VAL A 36 -7.85 1.34 5.39
N GLU A 37 -9.06 0.76 5.37
CA GLU A 37 -10.21 1.32 6.08
C GLU A 37 -9.95 1.41 7.60
N ILE A 38 -9.37 0.38 8.22
CA ILE A 38 -8.99 0.42 9.64
C ILE A 38 -8.04 1.61 9.91
N ILE A 39 -6.99 1.75 9.12
CA ILE A 39 -6.00 2.83 9.30
C ILE A 39 -6.66 4.20 9.14
N CYS A 40 -7.52 4.37 8.14
CA CYS A 40 -8.09 5.67 7.81
C CYS A 40 -9.23 6.08 8.76
N THR A 41 -10.11 5.15 9.13
CA THR A 41 -11.30 5.46 9.95
C THR A 41 -10.97 5.63 11.43
N LYS A 42 -9.88 5.00 11.89
CA LYS A 42 -9.42 5.08 13.29
C LYS A 42 -8.26 6.06 13.47
N ALA A 43 -7.88 6.79 12.43
CA ALA A 43 -6.96 7.92 12.51
C ALA A 43 -7.62 9.09 13.25
N VAL A 44 -7.60 9.06 14.58
CA VAL A 44 -8.12 10.13 15.44
C VAL A 44 -7.15 10.44 16.58
N VAL A 45 -7.13 11.71 16.99
CA VAL A 45 -6.26 12.27 18.03
C VAL A 45 -6.38 11.53 19.38
N ALA A 46 -7.50 10.83 19.61
CA ALA A 46 -7.80 10.12 20.85
C ALA A 46 -8.22 8.65 20.62
N ALA A 47 -7.53 7.93 19.72
CA ALA A 47 -7.77 6.49 19.53
C ALA A 47 -7.55 5.73 20.85
N ASP A 48 -8.51 4.89 21.25
CA ASP A 48 -8.36 4.06 22.45
C ASP A 48 -7.29 2.95 22.24
N GLN A 49 -6.92 2.24 23.31
CA GLN A 49 -5.88 1.19 23.24
C GLN A 49 -6.24 0.07 22.25
N SER A 50 -7.52 -0.29 22.14
CA SER A 50 -8.02 -1.32 21.22
C SER A 50 -7.92 -0.85 19.78
N GLU A 51 -8.28 0.40 19.51
CA GLU A 51 -8.19 1.00 18.18
C GLU A 51 -6.74 1.14 17.73
N ASN A 52 -5.86 1.59 18.64
CA ASN A 52 -4.42 1.63 18.38
C ASN A 52 -3.87 0.25 18.01
N GLN A 53 -4.26 -0.81 18.72
CA GLN A 53 -3.84 -2.16 18.39
C GLN A 53 -4.35 -2.60 17.00
N GLN A 54 -5.58 -2.26 16.64
CA GLN A 54 -6.13 -2.57 15.32
C GLN A 54 -5.37 -1.87 14.20
N ILE A 55 -5.03 -0.59 14.39
CA ILE A 55 -4.20 0.17 13.44
C ILE A 55 -2.81 -0.49 13.30
N MET A 56 -2.18 -0.85 14.42
CA MET A 56 -0.86 -1.49 14.39
C MET A 56 -0.90 -2.86 13.69
N ASN A 57 -1.92 -3.68 13.95
CA ASN A 57 -2.12 -4.94 13.25
C ASN A 57 -2.31 -4.73 11.74
N ALA A 58 -3.04 -3.69 11.35
CA ALA A 58 -3.22 -3.32 9.95
C ALA A 58 -1.90 -2.91 9.28
N LEU A 59 -1.09 -2.08 9.94
CA LEU A 59 0.23 -1.68 9.44
C LEU A 59 1.19 -2.88 9.32
N GLN A 60 1.22 -3.76 10.32
CA GLN A 60 2.03 -4.97 10.30
C GLN A 60 1.62 -5.93 9.17
N TRP A 61 0.33 -6.02 8.87
CA TRP A 61 -0.16 -6.81 7.75
C TRP A 61 0.46 -6.33 6.43
N PHE A 62 0.54 -5.02 6.18
CA PHE A 62 1.18 -4.50 4.98
C PHE A 62 2.67 -4.83 4.91
N CYS A 63 3.40 -4.72 6.03
CA CYS A 63 4.79 -5.13 6.10
C CYS A 63 4.99 -6.62 5.74
N PHE A 64 4.13 -7.49 6.25
CA PHE A 64 4.20 -8.93 5.96
C PHE A 64 3.83 -9.27 4.52
N GLN A 65 2.99 -8.46 3.87
CA GLN A 65 2.51 -8.73 2.52
C GLN A 65 3.38 -8.11 1.43
N GLU A 66 4.38 -7.29 1.74
CA GLU A 66 5.19 -6.57 0.75
C GLU A 66 5.72 -7.47 -0.37
N GLU A 67 6.31 -8.63 -0.03
CA GLU A 67 6.83 -9.59 -1.00
C GLU A 67 5.71 -10.26 -1.84
N ASN A 68 4.58 -10.57 -1.21
CA ASN A 68 3.43 -11.13 -1.91
C ASN A 68 2.85 -10.12 -2.92
N ILE A 69 2.79 -8.85 -2.52
CA ILE A 69 2.29 -7.78 -3.37
C ILE A 69 3.26 -7.54 -4.54
N TYR A 70 4.57 -7.62 -4.32
CA TYR A 70 5.55 -7.57 -5.42
C TYR A 70 5.39 -8.73 -6.41
N ASN A 71 5.18 -9.95 -5.90
CA ASN A 71 5.01 -11.16 -6.72
C ASN A 71 3.71 -11.17 -7.55
N LEU A 72 2.69 -10.37 -7.19
CA LEU A 72 1.47 -10.15 -7.99
C LEU A 72 1.79 -9.77 -9.45
N ASN A 73 2.86 -9.00 -9.65
CA ASN A 73 3.13 -8.33 -10.92
C ASN A 73 3.53 -9.28 -12.06
N LYS A 74 4.06 -10.47 -11.73
CA LYS A 74 4.55 -11.41 -12.75
C LYS A 74 3.42 -12.07 -13.58
N ASN A 75 2.16 -11.97 -13.16
CA ASN A 75 1.02 -12.68 -13.76
C ASN A 75 -0.07 -11.76 -14.38
N ALA A 76 0.38 -10.61 -14.92
CA ALA A 76 -0.27 -9.35 -15.30
C ALA A 76 -1.65 -9.26 -16.02
N GLU A 77 -2.44 -10.33 -16.21
CA GLU A 77 -3.77 -10.21 -16.84
C GLU A 77 -4.96 -10.21 -15.87
N SER A 78 -4.89 -10.96 -14.76
CA SER A 78 -5.97 -10.99 -13.75
C SER A 78 -5.93 -9.81 -12.77
N VAL A 79 -4.90 -8.97 -12.82
CA VAL A 79 -4.52 -7.98 -11.79
C VAL A 79 -5.02 -6.55 -12.12
N VAL A 80 -5.69 -6.33 -13.26
CA VAL A 80 -6.17 -4.97 -13.64
C VAL A 80 -7.16 -4.40 -12.63
N LYS A 81 -8.10 -5.21 -12.10
CA LYS A 81 -9.02 -4.75 -11.05
C LYS A 81 -8.30 -4.46 -9.72
N SER A 82 -7.17 -5.12 -9.49
CA SER A 82 -6.31 -4.93 -8.34
C SER A 82 -5.57 -3.59 -8.39
N TYR A 83 -5.26 -3.11 -9.59
CA TYR A 83 -4.55 -1.85 -9.81
C TYR A 83 -5.34 -0.65 -9.27
N ASP A 84 -6.60 -0.49 -9.68
CA ASP A 84 -7.44 0.62 -9.21
C ASP A 84 -7.67 0.56 -7.69
N GLN A 85 -7.77 -0.65 -7.12
CA GLN A 85 -7.89 -0.84 -5.67
C GLN A 85 -6.63 -0.47 -4.91
N ILE A 86 -5.45 -0.83 -5.43
CA ILE A 86 -4.16 -0.45 -4.82
C ILE A 86 -3.98 1.07 -4.89
N LEU A 87 -4.31 1.70 -6.02
CA LEU A 87 -4.25 3.15 -6.17
C LEU A 87 -5.17 3.88 -5.18
N GLU A 88 -6.42 3.43 -5.07
CA GLU A 88 -7.36 3.98 -4.10
C GLU A 88 -6.87 3.79 -2.66
N GLY A 89 -6.25 2.64 -2.37
CA GLY A 89 -5.59 2.36 -1.10
C GLY A 89 -4.46 3.35 -0.80
N ILE A 90 -3.54 3.56 -1.75
CA ILE A 90 -2.44 4.54 -1.63
C ILE A 90 -3.01 5.93 -1.35
N ARG A 91 -4.04 6.34 -2.10
CA ARG A 91 -4.68 7.64 -1.93
C ARG A 91 -5.21 7.85 -0.52
N LYS A 92 -5.95 6.89 0.01
CA LYS A 92 -6.51 6.95 1.37
C LYS A 92 -5.42 6.97 2.44
N LEU A 93 -4.40 6.14 2.28
CA LEU A 93 -3.25 6.08 3.19
C LEU A 93 -2.49 7.42 3.20
N LEU A 94 -2.19 8.01 2.05
CA LEU A 94 -1.52 9.32 1.97
C LEU A 94 -2.36 10.43 2.64
N LYS A 95 -3.69 10.42 2.49
CA LYS A 95 -4.54 11.38 3.23
C LYS A 95 -4.49 11.15 4.74
N SER A 96 -4.45 9.90 5.20
CA SER A 96 -4.33 9.59 6.63
C SER A 96 -3.01 10.06 7.23
N CYS A 97 -1.93 10.17 6.43
CA CYS A 97 -0.67 10.74 6.88
C CYS A 97 -0.80 12.18 7.39
N LEU A 98 -1.71 13.00 6.83
CA LEU A 98 -1.95 14.37 7.29
C LEU A 98 -2.49 14.43 8.73
N ILE A 99 -3.11 13.35 9.21
CA ILE A 99 -3.59 13.22 10.59
C ILE A 99 -2.46 12.67 11.47
N TYR A 100 -1.79 11.60 11.00
CA TYR A 100 -0.76 10.93 11.79
C TYR A 100 0.51 11.75 11.97
N ILE A 101 0.84 12.63 11.03
CA ILE A 101 2.00 13.52 11.16
C ILE A 101 1.95 14.37 12.44
N ARG A 102 0.74 14.76 12.87
CA ARG A 102 0.52 15.58 14.07
C ARG A 102 0.25 14.77 15.35
N THR A 103 -0.15 13.50 15.20
CA THR A 103 -0.67 12.70 16.32
C THR A 103 0.22 11.52 16.70
N ASP A 104 0.89 10.90 15.73
CA ASP A 104 1.78 9.77 15.94
C ASP A 104 2.77 9.63 14.78
N SER A 105 3.98 10.16 14.99
CA SER A 105 5.06 10.18 14.00
C SER A 105 5.54 8.78 13.59
N PHE A 106 5.40 7.78 14.47
CA PHE A 106 5.77 6.40 14.16
C PHE A 106 4.77 5.77 13.18
N LYS A 107 3.46 5.92 13.44
CA LYS A 107 2.42 5.45 12.51
C LYS A 107 2.50 6.20 11.17
N PHE A 108 2.75 7.51 11.20
CA PHE A 108 2.99 8.30 9.99
C PHE A 108 4.11 7.68 9.13
N LEU A 109 5.26 7.37 9.73
CA LEU A 109 6.39 6.77 9.02
C LEU A 109 6.03 5.41 8.39
N TYR A 110 5.31 4.56 9.13
CA TYR A 110 4.87 3.25 8.62
C TYR A 110 3.91 3.37 7.44
N ILE A 111 3.02 4.36 7.45
CA ILE A 111 2.08 4.59 6.35
C ILE A 111 2.83 5.09 5.10
N ILE A 112 3.81 5.99 5.27
CA ILE A 112 4.67 6.44 4.16
C ILE A 112 5.46 5.27 3.55
N GLN A 113 6.02 4.39 4.38
CA GLN A 113 6.71 3.19 3.88
C GLN A 113 5.76 2.27 3.12
N THR A 114 4.56 2.04 3.64
CA THR A 114 3.54 1.20 3.01
C THR A 114 3.12 1.76 1.65
N THR A 115 2.83 3.07 1.58
CA THR A 115 2.44 3.73 0.33
C THR A 115 3.56 3.70 -0.71
N ALA A 116 4.83 3.85 -0.30
CA ALA A 116 5.98 3.70 -1.19
C ALA A 116 6.08 2.28 -1.76
N SER A 117 5.90 1.24 -0.93
CA SER A 117 5.95 -0.15 -1.39
C SER A 117 4.79 -0.51 -2.32
N LEU A 118 3.57 -0.05 -2.04
CA LEU A 118 2.43 -0.18 -2.95
C LEU A 118 2.66 0.57 -4.26
N SER A 119 3.26 1.76 -4.22
CA SER A 119 3.58 2.56 -5.41
C SER A 119 4.60 1.86 -6.32
N LYS A 120 5.58 1.14 -5.77
CA LYS A 120 6.50 0.29 -6.57
C LYS A 120 5.74 -0.75 -7.37
N VAL A 121 4.69 -1.34 -6.80
CA VAL A 121 3.88 -2.38 -7.45
C VAL A 121 3.11 -1.78 -8.63
N ILE A 122 2.50 -0.61 -8.43
CA ILE A 122 1.86 0.18 -9.51
C ILE A 122 2.87 0.50 -10.61
N PHE A 123 4.06 0.99 -10.26
CA PHE A 123 5.10 1.34 -11.23
C PHE A 123 5.57 0.11 -12.03
N SER A 124 5.82 -1.01 -11.37
CA SER A 124 6.19 -2.27 -12.04
C SER A 124 5.09 -2.77 -12.98
N PHE A 125 3.80 -2.53 -12.69
CA PHE A 125 2.71 -2.86 -13.59
C PHE A 125 2.71 -1.98 -14.86
N HIS A 126 2.96 -0.68 -14.69
CA HIS A 126 3.14 0.27 -15.80
C HIS A 126 4.37 -0.02 -16.67
N MET A 127 5.39 -0.65 -16.12
CA MET A 127 6.56 -1.05 -16.92
C MET A 127 6.25 -2.26 -17.83
N LEU A 128 5.30 -3.12 -17.44
CA LEU A 128 4.92 -4.32 -18.20
C LEU A 128 3.91 -4.03 -19.31
N LYS A 129 2.91 -3.18 -19.03
CA LYS A 129 1.95 -2.72 -20.04
C LYS A 129 2.57 -1.50 -20.71
N LYS A 130 2.68 -1.44 -22.04
CA LYS A 130 3.28 -0.29 -22.78
C LYS A 130 2.66 1.10 -22.44
N ASN A 131 1.59 1.15 -21.65
CA ASN A 131 1.01 2.35 -21.04
C ASN A 131 1.72 2.71 -19.73
N ARG A 132 2.70 3.60 -19.85
CA ARG A 132 3.51 4.10 -18.74
C ARG A 132 2.85 5.18 -17.89
N PHE A 133 1.61 5.56 -18.21
CA PHE A 133 1.00 6.77 -17.66
C PHE A 133 -0.08 6.44 -16.63
N MET A 134 0.07 7.05 -15.46
CA MET A 134 -1.02 7.23 -14.49
C MET A 134 -1.99 8.29 -15.03
N LYS A 135 -3.26 8.25 -14.61
CA LYS A 135 -4.23 9.31 -14.95
C LYS A 135 -3.73 10.64 -14.38
N CYS A 136 -3.72 11.70 -15.19
CA CYS A 136 -3.18 13.02 -14.79
C CYS A 136 -3.83 13.55 -13.50
N ASP A 137 -5.14 13.42 -13.35
CA ASP A 137 -5.86 13.88 -12.16
C ASP A 137 -5.35 13.20 -10.88
N LEU A 138 -5.06 11.90 -10.95
CA LEU A 138 -4.56 11.14 -9.81
C LEU A 138 -3.12 11.48 -9.48
N GLN A 139 -2.29 11.71 -10.52
CA GLN A 139 -0.92 12.16 -10.34
C GLN A 139 -0.89 13.54 -9.67
N GLN A 140 -1.76 14.46 -10.09
CA GLN A 140 -1.87 15.77 -9.46
C GLN A 140 -2.31 15.64 -8.00
N GLU A 141 -3.32 14.82 -7.71
CA GLU A 141 -3.78 14.60 -6.33
C GLU A 141 -2.65 14.06 -5.42
N PHE A 142 -1.79 13.18 -5.93
CA PHE A 142 -0.63 12.68 -5.17
C PHE A 142 0.43 13.76 -4.95
N LEU A 143 0.67 14.63 -5.92
CA LEU A 143 1.58 15.77 -5.77
C LEU A 143 1.04 16.76 -4.74
N ASP A 144 -0.25 17.10 -4.81
CA ASP A 144 -0.89 18.03 -3.89
C ASP A 144 -0.81 17.52 -2.44
N ILE A 145 -1.11 16.22 -2.21
CA ILE A 145 -0.97 15.62 -0.88
C ILE A 145 0.49 15.61 -0.42
N SER A 146 1.44 15.35 -1.33
CA SER A 146 2.87 15.33 -0.99
C SER A 146 3.36 16.71 -0.56
N ASP A 147 2.95 17.76 -1.27
CA ASP A 147 3.28 19.15 -0.93
C ASP A 147 2.68 19.53 0.43
N GLU A 148 1.43 19.15 0.70
CA GLU A 148 0.78 19.38 1.99
C GLU A 148 1.51 18.64 3.13
N LEU A 149 1.95 17.39 2.89
CA LEU A 149 2.73 16.62 3.86
C LEU A 149 4.09 17.27 4.16
N ILE A 150 4.79 17.78 3.14
CA ILE A 150 6.06 18.49 3.31
C ILE A 150 5.85 19.73 4.18
N GLN A 151 4.84 20.53 3.88
CA GLN A 151 4.51 21.71 4.68
C GLN A 151 4.22 21.36 6.14
N ASN A 152 3.43 20.30 6.39
CA ASN A 152 3.16 19.85 7.76
C ASN A 152 4.41 19.32 8.46
N MET A 153 5.32 18.62 7.77
CA MET A 153 6.59 18.17 8.36
C MET A 153 7.46 19.35 8.77
N GLU A 154 7.47 20.44 7.99
CA GLU A 154 8.20 21.66 8.33
C GLU A 154 7.62 22.36 9.56
N ILE A 155 6.29 22.43 9.67
CA ILE A 155 5.60 22.99 10.85
C ILE A 155 5.98 22.21 12.11
N GLU A 156 5.79 20.89 12.12
CA GLU A 156 6.09 20.03 13.28
C GLU A 156 7.57 20.10 13.68
N LYS A 157 8.48 20.19 12.70
CA LYS A 157 9.91 20.37 12.95
C LYS A 157 10.18 21.71 13.64
N ASN A 158 9.56 22.80 13.19
CA ASN A 158 9.77 24.12 13.77
C ASN A 158 9.21 24.20 15.19
N ASP A 159 8.05 23.60 15.45
CA ASP A 159 7.45 23.50 16.79
C ASP A 159 8.37 22.75 17.76
N LEU A 160 8.97 21.64 17.31
CA LEU A 160 9.97 20.89 18.08
C LEU A 160 11.23 21.71 18.40
N ILE A 161 11.71 22.52 17.46
CA ILE A 161 12.88 23.39 17.66
C ILE A 161 12.53 24.50 18.67
N GLN A 162 11.37 25.12 18.52
CA GLN A 162 10.90 26.16 19.45
C GLN A 162 10.73 25.60 20.86
N TRP A 163 10.10 24.43 21.02
CA TRP A 163 10.03 23.73 22.30
C TRP A 163 11.42 23.54 22.90
N LYS A 164 12.36 22.96 22.14
CA LYS A 164 13.74 22.77 22.63
C LYS A 164 14.39 24.07 23.08
N SER A 165 14.17 25.19 22.40
CA SER A 165 14.73 26.50 22.76
C SER A 165 14.14 27.11 24.03
N ILE A 166 12.90 26.74 24.39
CA ILE A 166 12.24 27.20 25.62
C ILE A 166 12.77 26.44 26.85
N PHE A 167 13.19 25.19 26.67
CA PHE A 167 13.63 24.30 27.75
C PHE A 167 15.15 24.05 27.78
N SER A 168 15.92 24.77 26.95
CA SER A 168 17.39 24.79 26.94
C SER A 168 17.92 26.06 27.62
#